data_AF-A0A523FVA2-F1
#
_entry.id   AF-A0A523FVA2-F1
#
_cell.length_a   1.000
_cell.length_b   1.000
_cell.length_c   1.000
_cell.angle_alpha   90.00
_cell.angle_beta   90.00
_cell.angle_gamma   90.00
#
_symmetry.space_group_name_H-M   'P 1'
#
loop_
_entity.id
_entity.type
_entity.pdbx_description
1 polymer ?
#
loop_
_entity_poly.entity_id
_entity_poly.type
_entity_poly.pdbx_seq_one_letter_code
_entity_poly.pdbx_strand_id
1 'polypeptide(L)'
;MGNPRHRQNLSLRHVAPPLPVKPVMSPVDAPFTKTLAGRCSRQRHPSVARGEGAVRRAPIPPIHQHLPPRREPPSPDTAPGGGIRHGLCSAESRAKRYAQIWRTPKEETMALISRVYDILDDEVKRPRERKLLSAQEDLIIACNVYQPGARNEFHYHKGTSQSFLVMKGTLTLRTMSEEGGEVEEYQLEEGQCALIPGGQYYQLHNETDDVCLLYQVKKPGDQIVILGKGQLTNKDYFTEKRQQEHVL
;
A
#
# COMPACT_ATOMS: atom_id res chain seq x y z
N MET A 1 -73.43 22.71 11.83
CA MET A 1 -72.00 22.75 12.20
C MET A 1 -71.41 21.40 11.82
N GLY A 2 -70.62 21.15 10.78
CA GLY A 2 -69.76 22.02 9.99
C GLY A 2 -68.28 21.77 10.33
N ASN A 3 -67.67 20.69 9.82
CA ASN A 3 -66.30 20.76 9.28
C ASN A 3 -65.94 19.52 8.41
N PRO A 4 -65.23 19.68 7.28
CA PRO A 4 -65.18 18.71 6.19
C PRO A 4 -63.87 17.91 6.10
N ARG A 5 -63.94 16.87 5.27
CA ARG A 5 -62.86 15.95 4.87
C ARG A 5 -61.82 16.67 4.01
N HIS A 6 -60.54 16.51 4.33
CA HIS A 6 -59.43 16.76 3.40
C HIS A 6 -58.87 15.43 2.91
N ARG A 7 -59.20 15.06 1.67
CA ARG A 7 -58.45 14.10 0.85
C ARG A 7 -57.48 14.91 -0.01
N GLN A 8 -56.18 14.71 0.16
CA GLN A 8 -55.18 15.22 -0.77
C GLN A 8 -55.04 14.25 -1.94
N ASN A 9 -55.32 14.75 -3.15
CA ASN A 9 -55.03 14.07 -4.42
C ASN A 9 -53.55 14.28 -4.76
N LEU A 10 -52.77 13.20 -4.77
CA LEU A 10 -51.43 13.20 -5.36
C LEU A 10 -51.57 13.02 -6.88
N SER A 11 -51.33 14.11 -7.59
CA SER A 11 -51.24 14.18 -9.05
C SER A 11 -49.96 13.48 -9.53
N LEU A 12 -50.10 12.28 -10.11
CA LEU A 12 -49.05 11.62 -10.89
C LEU A 12 -48.74 12.45 -12.14
N ARG A 13 -47.58 13.14 -12.14
CA ARG A 13 -47.04 13.76 -13.36
C ARG A 13 -46.34 12.69 -14.19
N HIS A 14 -46.85 12.45 -15.40
CA HIS A 14 -46.17 11.65 -16.41
C HIS A 14 -44.88 12.36 -16.85
N VAL A 15 -43.75 11.68 -16.67
CA VAL A 15 -42.46 12.06 -17.24
C VAL A 15 -42.38 11.44 -18.64
N ALA A 16 -42.20 12.29 -19.65
CA ALA A 16 -42.02 11.83 -21.03
C ALA A 16 -40.68 11.08 -21.18
N PRO A 17 -40.62 10.02 -22.02
CA PRO A 17 -39.38 9.29 -22.24
C PRO A 17 -38.36 10.14 -23.03
N PRO A 18 -37.05 9.96 -22.78
CA PRO A 18 -36.01 10.67 -23.51
C PRO A 18 -35.94 10.22 -24.98
N LEU A 19 -35.69 11.18 -25.87
CA LEU A 19 -35.52 10.94 -27.30
C LEU A 19 -34.19 10.23 -27.59
N PRO A 20 -34.12 9.38 -28.64
CA PRO A 20 -32.91 8.66 -29.01
C PRO A 20 -31.84 9.60 -29.56
N VAL A 21 -30.63 9.50 -29.01
CA VAL A 21 -29.43 10.20 -29.48
C VAL A 21 -28.89 9.49 -30.72
N LYS A 22 -28.72 10.23 -31.82
CA LYS A 22 -28.09 9.70 -33.05
C LYS A 22 -26.58 9.57 -32.84
N PRO A 23 -25.94 8.50 -33.34
CA PRO A 23 -24.48 8.37 -33.27
C PRO A 23 -23.82 9.37 -34.23
N VAL A 24 -22.92 10.19 -33.66
CA VAL A 24 -21.99 11.01 -34.42
C VAL A 24 -20.88 10.09 -34.91
N MET A 25 -20.88 9.78 -36.20
CA MET A 25 -19.68 9.30 -36.88
C MET A 25 -18.81 10.50 -37.20
N SER A 26 -17.52 10.43 -36.85
CA SER A 26 -16.49 11.27 -37.43
C SER A 26 -15.26 10.43 -37.80
N PRO A 27 -14.50 10.87 -38.82
CA PRO A 27 -13.87 9.97 -39.77
C PRO A 27 -12.41 9.63 -39.43
N VAL A 28 -12.02 8.52 -40.05
CA VAL A 28 -10.70 7.90 -40.13
C VAL A 28 -9.80 8.67 -41.13
N ASP A 29 -8.50 8.65 -40.84
CA ASP A 29 -7.32 8.95 -41.66
C ASP A 29 -6.96 10.41 -42.06
N ALA A 30 -5.80 10.86 -41.57
CA ALA A 30 -4.77 11.49 -42.41
C ALA A 30 -3.36 11.44 -41.76
N PRO A 31 -2.28 11.36 -42.56
CA PRO A 31 -0.98 10.83 -42.15
C PRO A 31 0.05 11.89 -41.69
N PHE A 32 1.05 11.40 -40.94
CA PHE A 32 2.29 12.07 -40.59
C PHE A 32 3.13 12.40 -41.83
N THR A 33 3.50 13.67 -42.03
CA THR A 33 4.62 14.07 -42.89
C THR A 33 5.58 15.01 -42.16
N LYS A 34 6.86 14.62 -42.16
CA LYS A 34 8.03 15.43 -41.77
C LYS A 34 8.22 16.59 -42.75
N THR A 35 8.61 17.77 -42.27
CA THR A 35 9.56 18.64 -43.00
C THR A 35 10.40 19.49 -42.04
N LEU A 36 11.69 19.57 -42.38
CA LEU A 36 12.77 20.32 -41.75
C LEU A 36 12.73 21.84 -42.08
N ALA A 37 13.48 22.58 -41.26
CA ALA A 37 14.23 23.81 -41.54
C ALA A 37 13.50 25.15 -41.44
N GLY A 38 13.95 25.95 -40.46
CA GLY A 38 13.78 27.39 -40.40
C GLY A 38 14.82 28.01 -39.46
N ARG A 39 15.93 28.50 -40.02
CA ARG A 39 16.90 29.35 -39.32
C ARG A 39 16.23 30.68 -38.96
N CYS A 40 16.38 31.14 -37.72
CA CYS A 40 16.29 32.56 -37.40
C CYS A 40 17.31 32.93 -36.32
N SER A 41 17.95 34.08 -36.52
CA SER A 41 19.16 34.54 -35.84
C SER A 41 18.87 35.66 -34.82
N ARG A 42 19.78 35.80 -33.83
CA ARG A 42 19.95 36.90 -32.84
C ARG A 42 18.97 36.80 -31.66
N GLN A 43 19.33 36.99 -30.39
CA GLN A 43 20.38 37.79 -29.75
C GLN A 43 21.01 37.04 -28.55
N ARG A 44 22.26 37.40 -28.21
CA ARG A 44 22.99 36.90 -27.04
C ARG A 44 22.62 37.72 -25.80
N HIS A 45 22.26 37.05 -24.72
CA HIS A 45 22.32 37.56 -23.35
C HIS A 45 23.02 36.55 -22.43
N PRO A 46 23.71 37.02 -21.37
CA PRO A 46 24.70 36.23 -20.64
C PRO A 46 24.09 35.15 -19.74
N SER A 47 24.83 34.05 -19.68
CA SER A 47 24.57 32.80 -18.98
C SER A 47 24.52 32.95 -17.47
N VAL A 48 23.43 32.47 -16.85
CA VAL A 48 23.40 32.01 -15.46
C VAL A 48 23.29 30.49 -15.52
N ALA A 49 24.36 29.80 -15.15
CA ALA A 49 24.42 28.35 -15.11
C ALA A 49 23.51 27.81 -14.00
N ARG A 50 22.37 27.22 -14.37
CA ARG A 50 21.66 26.24 -13.54
C ARG A 50 22.07 24.87 -14.02
N GLY A 51 22.73 24.11 -13.14
CA GLY A 51 23.10 22.73 -13.40
C GLY A 51 21.84 21.86 -13.47
N GLU A 52 21.50 21.41 -14.67
CA GLU A 52 20.57 20.31 -14.87
C GLU A 52 21.26 19.01 -14.47
N GLY A 53 21.02 18.57 -13.23
CA GLY A 53 21.37 17.24 -12.77
C GLY A 53 20.43 16.22 -13.42
N ALA A 54 20.84 15.63 -14.54
CA ALA A 54 20.16 14.51 -15.14
C ALA A 54 20.22 13.31 -14.18
N VAL A 55 19.11 13.02 -13.48
CA VAL A 55 18.94 11.80 -12.70
C VAL A 55 18.93 10.62 -13.66
N ARG A 56 20.07 9.93 -13.76
CA ARG A 56 20.17 8.67 -14.50
C ARG A 56 19.39 7.59 -13.74
N ARG A 57 18.22 7.20 -14.25
CA ARG A 57 17.55 5.97 -13.83
C ARG A 57 18.45 4.79 -14.19
N ALA A 58 19.09 4.17 -13.19
CA ALA A 58 19.82 2.93 -13.38
C ALA A 58 18.82 1.79 -13.63
N PRO A 59 19.08 0.90 -14.61
CA PRO A 59 18.24 -0.28 -14.81
C PRO A 59 18.37 -1.22 -13.62
N ILE A 60 17.23 -1.74 -13.15
CA ILE A 60 17.15 -2.73 -12.07
C ILE A 60 17.86 -4.01 -12.56
N PRO A 61 18.91 -4.49 -11.86
CA PRO A 61 19.59 -5.71 -12.25
C PRO A 61 18.67 -6.93 -12.06
N PRO A 62 18.80 -7.97 -12.90
CA PRO A 62 18.03 -9.20 -12.74
C PRO A 62 18.37 -9.88 -11.41
N ILE A 63 17.34 -10.17 -10.63
CA ILE A 63 17.47 -10.88 -9.35
C ILE A 63 17.76 -12.36 -9.64
N HIS A 64 19.03 -12.75 -9.61
CA HIS A 64 19.41 -14.16 -9.54
C HIS A 64 19.22 -14.65 -8.09
N GLN A 65 18.07 -15.27 -7.82
CA GLN A 65 17.80 -15.89 -6.52
C GLN A 65 18.62 -17.18 -6.39
N HIS A 66 19.80 -17.08 -5.77
CA HIS A 66 20.41 -18.25 -5.12
C HIS A 66 19.66 -18.53 -3.82
N LEU A 67 18.66 -19.40 -3.88
CA LEU A 67 18.01 -19.93 -2.69
C LEU A 67 19.03 -20.77 -1.90
N PRO A 68 19.27 -20.49 -0.61
CA PRO A 68 20.11 -21.35 0.21
C PRO A 68 19.45 -22.74 0.35
N PRO A 69 20.25 -23.82 0.51
CA PRO A 69 19.72 -25.15 0.73
C PRO A 69 18.85 -25.18 1.99
N ARG A 70 17.71 -25.89 1.90
CA ARG A 70 16.81 -26.13 3.04
C ARG A 70 17.61 -26.74 4.19
N ARG A 71 17.68 -26.04 5.33
CA ARG A 71 18.14 -26.63 6.58
C ARG A 71 17.03 -27.53 7.14
N GLU A 72 17.38 -28.78 7.43
CA GLU A 72 16.48 -29.70 8.14
C GLU A 72 16.21 -29.18 9.56
N PRO A 73 15.00 -29.41 10.09
CA PRO A 73 14.65 -28.99 11.44
C PRO A 73 15.51 -29.75 12.48
N PRO A 74 15.94 -29.08 13.56
CA PRO A 74 16.66 -29.75 14.65
C PRO A 74 15.78 -30.79 15.34
N SER A 75 16.41 -31.91 15.67
CA SER A 75 15.80 -33.05 16.38
C SER A 75 15.30 -32.63 17.78
N PRO A 76 14.17 -33.16 18.27
CA PRO A 76 13.46 -32.65 19.45
C PRO A 76 14.16 -32.86 20.82
N ASP A 77 15.34 -33.45 20.88
CA ASP A 77 15.91 -33.98 22.14
C ASP A 77 16.97 -33.10 22.83
N THR A 78 16.97 -31.78 22.66
CA THR A 78 17.88 -30.92 23.45
C THR A 78 17.28 -29.56 23.81
N ALA A 79 16.77 -29.44 25.03
CA ALA A 79 16.57 -28.15 25.67
C ALA A 79 16.92 -28.24 27.17
N PRO A 80 17.95 -27.53 27.65
CA PRO A 80 18.14 -27.28 29.07
C PRO A 80 17.23 -26.11 29.53
N GLY A 81 16.68 -26.27 30.72
CA GLY A 81 15.75 -25.31 31.33
C GLY A 81 16.41 -23.97 31.69
N GLY A 82 15.65 -22.90 31.50
CA GLY A 82 16.00 -21.54 31.94
C GLY A 82 14.84 -20.60 31.67
N GLY A 83 14.08 -20.27 32.72
CA GLY A 83 12.84 -19.50 32.62
C GLY A 83 13.06 -18.00 32.43
N ILE A 84 12.40 -17.43 31.42
CA ILE A 84 11.94 -16.04 31.41
C ILE A 84 10.50 -16.06 30.90
N ARG A 85 9.53 -15.78 31.79
CA ARG A 85 8.10 -15.69 31.42
C ARG A 85 7.82 -14.35 30.76
N HIS A 86 8.17 -14.20 29.49
CA HIS A 86 7.54 -13.20 28.64
C HIS A 86 6.13 -13.67 28.30
N GLY A 87 5.13 -12.79 28.46
CA GLY A 87 3.74 -13.02 28.11
C GLY A 87 3.56 -13.24 26.61
N LEU A 88 3.94 -14.42 26.14
CA LEU A 88 3.61 -14.93 24.83
C LEU A 88 2.08 -15.03 24.75
N CYS A 89 1.49 -14.21 23.90
CA CYS A 89 0.17 -14.51 23.35
C CYS A 89 0.24 -15.95 22.82
N SER A 90 -0.50 -16.87 23.44
CA SER A 90 -0.36 -18.30 23.16
C SER A 90 -0.53 -18.55 21.66
N ALA A 91 0.17 -19.55 21.11
CA ALA A 91 -0.06 -20.00 19.73
C ALA A 91 -1.56 -20.22 19.46
N GLU A 92 -2.29 -20.66 20.48
CA GLU A 92 -3.75 -20.83 20.48
C GLU A 92 -4.54 -19.52 20.29
N SER A 93 -4.09 -18.40 20.88
CA SER A 93 -4.72 -17.08 20.71
C SER A 93 -4.50 -16.52 19.31
N ARG A 94 -3.33 -16.80 18.71
CA ARG A 94 -3.04 -16.51 17.30
C ARG A 94 -3.92 -17.37 16.38
N ALA A 95 -3.98 -18.67 16.65
CA ALA A 95 -4.81 -19.61 15.92
C ALA A 95 -6.30 -19.19 15.93
N LYS A 96 -6.83 -18.73 17.07
CA LYS A 96 -8.23 -18.24 17.17
C LYS A 96 -8.50 -16.99 16.33
N ARG A 97 -7.57 -16.02 16.31
CA ARG A 97 -7.73 -14.79 15.52
C ARG A 97 -7.63 -15.06 14.02
N TYR A 98 -6.73 -15.96 13.61
CA TYR A 98 -6.66 -16.41 12.23
C TYR A 98 -7.86 -17.31 11.88
N ALA A 99 -8.33 -18.19 12.78
CA ALA A 99 -9.48 -19.11 12.59
C ALA A 99 -10.78 -18.38 12.23
N GLN A 100 -10.97 -17.17 12.72
CA GLN A 100 -12.13 -16.36 12.38
C GLN A 100 -12.08 -15.83 10.93
N ILE A 101 -10.88 -15.59 10.38
CA ILE A 101 -10.65 -15.16 8.99
C ILE A 101 -10.62 -16.36 8.03
N TRP A 102 -10.10 -17.51 8.49
CA TRP A 102 -10.15 -18.79 7.74
C TRP A 102 -11.57 -19.27 7.44
N ARG A 103 -12.57 -18.75 8.16
CA ARG A 103 -13.99 -19.08 7.95
C ARG A 103 -14.72 -18.10 7.04
N THR A 104 -14.06 -17.02 6.60
CA THR A 104 -14.63 -16.13 5.59
C THR A 104 -14.76 -16.94 4.29
N PRO A 105 -15.98 -17.13 3.75
CA PRO A 105 -16.16 -17.88 2.51
C PRO A 105 -15.31 -17.28 1.39
N LYS A 106 -14.82 -18.14 0.49
CA LYS A 106 -13.99 -17.75 -0.65
C LYS A 106 -14.64 -16.61 -1.44
N GLU A 107 -15.97 -16.67 -1.58
CA GLU A 107 -16.79 -15.70 -2.27
C GLU A 107 -16.71 -14.30 -1.65
N GLU A 108 -16.69 -14.21 -0.31
CA GLU A 108 -16.60 -12.94 0.41
C GLU A 108 -15.18 -12.34 0.30
N THR A 109 -14.14 -13.17 0.34
CA THR A 109 -12.76 -12.71 0.11
C THR A 109 -12.58 -12.17 -1.32
N MET A 110 -13.10 -12.88 -2.32
CA MET A 110 -13.04 -12.44 -3.72
C MET A 110 -13.83 -11.15 -3.95
N ALA A 111 -15.01 -11.01 -3.30
CA ALA A 111 -15.81 -9.80 -3.36
C ALA A 111 -15.13 -8.58 -2.68
N LEU A 112 -14.29 -8.80 -1.66
CA LEU A 112 -13.47 -7.74 -1.06
C LEU A 112 -12.33 -7.33 -1.99
N ILE A 113 -11.67 -8.29 -2.63
CA ILE A 113 -10.58 -8.02 -3.58
C ILE A 113 -11.09 -7.24 -4.80
N SER A 114 -12.28 -7.58 -5.33
CA SER A 114 -12.87 -6.84 -6.46
C SER A 114 -13.28 -5.41 -6.13
N ARG A 115 -13.33 -5.06 -4.84
CA ARG A 115 -13.77 -3.76 -4.29
C ARG A 115 -12.67 -3.06 -3.50
N VAL A 116 -11.41 -3.31 -3.87
CA VAL A 116 -10.25 -2.71 -3.20
C VAL A 116 -10.26 -1.18 -3.28
N TYR A 117 -10.80 -0.60 -4.34
CA TYR A 117 -10.90 0.86 -4.47
C TYR A 117 -12.01 1.46 -3.59
N ASP A 118 -13.06 0.72 -3.26
CA ASP A 118 -14.11 1.15 -2.33
C ASP A 118 -13.54 1.46 -0.93
N ILE A 119 -12.35 0.95 -0.60
CA ILE A 119 -11.62 1.29 0.63
C ILE A 119 -11.28 2.80 0.69
N LEU A 120 -11.16 3.46 -0.47
CA LEU A 120 -10.91 4.90 -0.55
C LEU A 120 -12.19 5.72 -0.32
N ASP A 121 -13.36 5.12 -0.52
CA ASP A 121 -14.64 5.77 -0.27
C ASP A 121 -15.02 5.72 1.22
N ASP A 122 -14.43 4.79 1.97
CA ASP A 122 -14.55 4.74 3.43
C ASP A 122 -13.91 6.02 4.03
N GLU A 123 -14.58 6.64 5.01
CA GLU A 123 -14.03 7.78 5.73
C GLU A 123 -12.79 7.33 6.53
N VAL A 124 -11.60 7.62 5.99
CA VAL A 124 -10.32 7.23 6.61
C VAL A 124 -10.05 8.15 7.82
N LYS A 125 -10.29 7.63 9.01
CA LYS A 125 -10.17 8.40 10.28
C LYS A 125 -8.75 8.49 10.80
N ARG A 126 -7.84 7.66 10.28
CA ARG A 126 -6.46 7.54 10.76
C ARG A 126 -5.51 7.97 9.65
N PRO A 127 -4.39 8.64 9.99
CA PRO A 127 -3.34 8.98 9.02
C PRO A 127 -2.86 7.76 8.23
N ARG A 128 -2.88 6.61 8.90
CA ARG A 128 -2.63 5.31 8.30
C ARG A 128 -3.71 4.34 8.70
N GLU A 129 -4.23 3.63 7.73
CA GLU A 129 -5.18 2.56 7.95
C GLU A 129 -4.72 1.28 7.27
N ARG A 130 -4.93 0.14 7.92
CA ARG A 130 -4.62 -1.17 7.37
C ARG A 130 -5.85 -2.05 7.40
N LYS A 131 -6.38 -2.38 6.22
CA LYS A 131 -7.54 -3.28 6.05
C LYS A 131 -7.03 -4.66 5.65
N LEU A 132 -7.24 -5.64 6.53
CA LEU A 132 -6.88 -7.03 6.24
C LEU A 132 -7.88 -7.62 5.23
N LEU A 133 -7.38 -8.16 4.12
CA LEU A 133 -8.22 -8.77 3.08
C LEU A 133 -8.30 -10.29 3.25
N SER A 134 -7.16 -10.92 3.52
CA SER A 134 -7.08 -12.37 3.75
C SER A 134 -5.89 -12.69 4.65
N ALA A 135 -6.03 -13.73 5.45
CA ALA A 135 -4.94 -14.27 6.26
C ALA A 135 -5.01 -15.79 6.25
N GLN A 136 -3.90 -16.39 5.85
CA GLN A 136 -3.63 -17.81 5.86
C GLN A 136 -2.38 -18.10 6.73
N GLU A 137 -1.96 -19.36 6.79
CA GLU A 137 -0.90 -19.84 7.68
C GLU A 137 0.46 -19.33 7.23
N ASP A 138 0.62 -19.18 5.92
CA ASP A 138 1.84 -18.79 5.24
C ASP A 138 1.73 -17.46 4.50
N LEU A 139 0.53 -16.88 4.40
CA LEU A 139 0.28 -15.66 3.63
C LEU A 139 -0.71 -14.71 4.29
N ILE A 140 -0.39 -13.42 4.32
CA ILE A 140 -1.31 -12.34 4.69
C ILE A 140 -1.38 -11.35 3.53
N ILE A 141 -2.61 -10.96 3.20
CA ILE A 141 -2.93 -9.95 2.21
C ILE A 141 -3.69 -8.81 2.89
N ALA A 142 -3.24 -7.58 2.67
CA ALA A 142 -3.89 -6.39 3.23
C ALA A 142 -3.75 -5.18 2.31
N CYS A 143 -4.68 -4.24 2.44
CA CYS A 143 -4.52 -2.89 1.92
C CYS A 143 -3.99 -1.98 3.02
N ASN A 144 -3.07 -1.08 2.67
CA ASN A 144 -2.63 0.00 3.55
C ASN A 144 -2.95 1.33 2.88
N VAL A 145 -3.70 2.19 3.57
CA VAL A 145 -4.03 3.55 3.14
C VAL A 145 -3.15 4.51 3.91
N TYR A 146 -2.53 5.44 3.20
CA TYR A 146 -1.69 6.49 3.73
C TYR A 146 -2.29 7.83 3.31
N GLN A 147 -2.75 8.60 4.29
CA GLN A 147 -3.15 9.99 4.08
C GLN A 147 -1.92 10.84 3.72
N PRO A 148 -2.12 12.03 3.13
CA PRO A 148 -1.05 13.00 2.90
C PRO A 148 -0.16 13.21 4.13
N GLY A 149 1.16 13.16 3.94
CA GLY A 149 2.18 13.30 5.00
C GLY A 149 2.34 12.08 5.92
N ALA A 150 1.55 11.02 5.77
CA ALA A 150 1.59 9.88 6.68
C ALA A 150 2.81 8.97 6.43
N ARG A 151 3.46 8.49 7.49
CA ARG A 151 4.61 7.55 7.43
C ARG A 151 4.62 6.50 8.52
N ASN A 152 5.35 5.39 8.34
CA ASN A 152 5.71 4.49 9.45
C ASN A 152 7.08 4.85 10.03
N GLU A 153 7.38 4.23 11.16
CA GLU A 153 8.74 4.09 11.66
C GLU A 153 9.60 3.30 10.68
N PHE A 154 10.89 3.60 10.67
CA PHE A 154 11.91 2.82 10.00
C PHE A 154 12.05 1.47 10.72
N HIS A 155 11.61 0.37 10.10
CA HIS A 155 11.56 -0.95 10.76
C HIS A 155 11.74 -2.10 9.77
N TYR A 156 11.93 -3.32 10.28
CA TYR A 156 11.80 -4.54 9.49
C TYR A 156 10.98 -5.60 10.25
N HIS A 157 10.47 -6.58 9.50
CA HIS A 157 9.85 -7.76 10.09
C HIS A 157 10.86 -8.90 10.15
N LYS A 158 11.06 -9.47 11.35
CA LYS A 158 12.05 -10.53 11.54
C LYS A 158 11.51 -11.86 11.02
N GLY A 159 12.27 -12.50 10.15
CA GLY A 159 11.94 -13.81 9.56
C GLY A 159 10.88 -13.78 8.45
N THR A 160 10.47 -12.60 7.99
CA THR A 160 9.46 -12.47 6.92
C THR A 160 9.84 -11.40 5.92
N SER A 161 9.70 -11.71 4.64
CA SER A 161 9.67 -10.73 3.55
C SER A 161 8.25 -10.22 3.31
N GLN A 162 8.15 -9.13 2.59
CA GLN A 162 6.88 -8.58 2.14
C GLN A 162 7.03 -7.82 0.83
N SER A 163 5.94 -7.69 0.11
CA SER A 163 5.85 -6.88 -1.11
C SER A 163 4.74 -5.86 -0.99
N PHE A 164 4.93 -4.75 -1.69
CA PHE A 164 3.97 -3.66 -1.80
C PHE A 164 3.79 -3.32 -3.26
N LEU A 165 2.54 -3.27 -3.71
CA LEU A 165 2.12 -2.74 -5.00
C LEU A 165 1.39 -1.43 -4.77
N VAL A 166 1.78 -0.36 -5.46
CA VAL A 166 1.07 0.92 -5.41
C VAL A 166 -0.18 0.81 -6.28
N MET A 167 -1.35 0.81 -5.65
CA MET A 167 -2.65 0.71 -6.34
C MET A 167 -3.20 2.09 -6.72
N LYS A 168 -2.86 3.12 -5.95
CA LYS A 168 -3.27 4.51 -6.14
C LYS A 168 -2.23 5.46 -5.52
N GLY A 169 -1.96 6.60 -6.18
CA GLY A 169 -1.08 7.65 -5.70
C GLY A 169 0.40 7.34 -5.88
N THR A 170 1.25 8.02 -5.10
CA THR A 170 2.71 7.89 -5.13
C THR A 170 3.23 7.60 -3.73
N LEU A 171 4.26 6.76 -3.63
CA LEU A 171 4.89 6.39 -2.37
C LEU A 171 6.39 6.62 -2.40
N THR A 172 6.89 7.35 -1.40
CA THR A 172 8.32 7.39 -1.10
C THR A 172 8.67 6.18 -0.23
N LEU A 173 9.44 5.24 -0.80
CA LEU A 173 10.04 4.10 -0.10
C LEU A 173 11.49 4.44 0.24
N ARG A 174 11.84 4.31 1.51
CA ARG A 174 13.23 4.37 1.97
C ARG A 174 13.66 3.01 2.49
N THR A 175 14.87 2.57 2.16
CA THR A 175 15.43 1.30 2.64
C THR A 175 16.83 1.48 3.19
N MET A 176 17.21 0.60 4.12
CA MET A 176 18.54 0.56 4.71
C MET A 176 18.88 -0.90 5.05
N SER A 177 20.02 -1.39 4.59
CA SER A 177 20.38 -2.81 4.73
C SER A 177 20.78 -3.19 6.15
N GLU A 178 21.31 -2.24 6.92
CA GLU A 178 21.76 -2.44 8.30
C GLU A 178 21.58 -1.16 9.13
N GLU A 179 21.51 -1.30 10.45
CA GLU A 179 21.33 -0.16 11.34
C GLU A 179 22.52 0.82 11.26
N GLY A 180 22.25 2.06 10.88
CA GLY A 180 23.27 3.09 10.67
C GLY A 180 23.91 3.07 9.27
N GLY A 181 23.45 2.21 8.36
CA GLY A 181 23.88 2.18 6.97
C GLY A 181 23.33 3.34 6.13
N GLU A 182 23.70 3.36 4.84
CA GLU A 182 23.16 4.34 3.89
C GLU A 182 21.67 4.10 3.62
N VAL A 183 20.91 5.20 3.57
CA VAL A 183 19.49 5.16 3.23
C VAL A 183 19.35 5.36 1.72
N GLU A 184 18.76 4.37 1.07
CA GLU A 184 18.35 4.45 -0.33
C GLU A 184 16.89 4.90 -0.40
N GLU A 185 16.57 5.79 -1.34
CA GLU A 185 15.23 6.35 -1.53
C GLU A 185 14.71 6.06 -2.94
N TYR A 186 13.46 5.65 -3.01
CA TYR A 186 12.76 5.30 -4.25
C TYR A 186 11.39 5.95 -4.25
N GLN A 187 11.02 6.54 -5.40
CA GLN A 187 9.64 6.95 -5.65
C GLN A 187 8.92 5.87 -6.46
N LEU A 188 7.85 5.34 -5.88
CA LEU A 188 7.00 4.32 -6.49
C LEU A 188 5.69 4.94 -6.95
N GLU A 189 5.39 4.76 -8.24
CA GLU A 189 4.17 5.22 -8.91
C GLU A 189 3.13 4.10 -9.02
N GLU A 190 1.89 4.43 -9.37
CA GLU A 190 0.80 3.47 -9.59
C GLU A 190 1.23 2.31 -10.52
N GLY A 191 0.93 1.08 -10.11
CA GLY A 191 1.32 -0.15 -10.81
C GLY A 191 2.74 -0.64 -10.53
N GLN A 192 3.58 0.13 -9.82
CA GLN A 192 4.92 -0.29 -9.44
C GLN A 192 4.91 -1.10 -8.14
N CYS A 193 5.83 -2.05 -8.05
CA CYS A 193 5.95 -2.97 -6.92
C CYS A 193 7.37 -2.91 -6.33
N ALA A 194 7.44 -3.01 -5.00
CA ALA A 194 8.69 -3.21 -4.26
C ALA A 194 8.64 -4.51 -3.45
N LEU A 195 9.75 -5.23 -3.43
CA LEU A 195 9.99 -6.37 -2.55
C LEU A 195 10.94 -5.92 -1.44
N ILE A 196 10.52 -6.10 -0.19
CA ILE A 196 11.35 -5.89 0.99
C ILE A 196 11.79 -7.27 1.52
N PRO A 197 13.07 -7.65 1.36
CA PRO A 197 13.62 -8.87 1.93
C PRO A 197 13.53 -8.87 3.46
N GLY A 198 13.51 -10.06 4.05
CA GLY A 198 13.52 -10.19 5.50
C GLY A 198 14.83 -9.64 6.08
N GLY A 199 14.74 -8.82 7.12
CA GLY A 199 15.89 -8.18 7.76
C GLY A 199 16.30 -6.83 7.17
N GLN A 200 15.70 -6.39 6.05
CA GLN A 200 15.96 -5.06 5.51
C GLN A 200 15.05 -4.03 6.16
N TYR A 201 15.65 -2.96 6.71
CA TYR A 201 14.88 -1.86 7.24
C TYR A 201 14.21 -1.08 6.11
N TYR A 202 12.98 -0.64 6.33
CA TYR A 202 12.24 0.18 5.39
C TYR A 202 11.34 1.21 6.08
N GLN A 203 11.05 2.29 5.37
CA GLN A 203 10.01 3.27 5.68
C GLN A 203 9.19 3.55 4.42
N LEU A 204 7.88 3.64 4.62
CA LEU A 204 6.89 4.03 3.63
C LEU A 204 6.36 5.39 4.05
N HIS A 205 6.44 6.37 3.17
CA HIS A 205 5.99 7.74 3.40
C HIS A 205 5.17 8.22 2.21
N ASN A 206 3.95 8.67 2.46
CA ASN A 206 3.20 9.44 1.47
C ASN A 206 3.56 10.92 1.64
N GLU A 207 4.49 11.42 0.82
CA GLU A 207 4.93 12.82 0.84
C GLU A 207 4.09 13.74 -0.07
N THR A 208 3.03 13.19 -0.66
CA THR A 208 2.16 13.92 -1.58
C THR A 208 0.93 14.49 -0.87
N ASP A 209 0.19 15.33 -1.59
CA ASP A 209 -1.08 15.91 -1.14
C ASP A 209 -2.30 15.00 -1.40
N ASP A 210 -2.10 13.88 -2.09
CA ASP A 210 -3.13 12.90 -2.42
C ASP A 210 -3.05 11.65 -1.53
N VAL A 211 -4.13 10.87 -1.47
CA VAL A 211 -4.13 9.58 -0.76
C VAL A 211 -3.31 8.53 -1.53
N CYS A 212 -2.50 7.77 -0.80
CA CYS A 212 -1.77 6.62 -1.34
C CYS A 212 -2.37 5.29 -0.84
N LEU A 213 -2.67 4.36 -1.76
CA LEU A 213 -3.18 3.02 -1.47
C LEU A 213 -2.16 1.97 -1.89
N LEU A 214 -1.78 1.12 -0.94
CA LEU A 214 -0.85 0.02 -1.15
C LEU A 214 -1.55 -1.32 -0.99
N TYR A 215 -1.31 -2.23 -1.91
CA TYR A 215 -1.62 -3.65 -1.74
C TYR A 215 -0.39 -4.38 -1.20
N GLN A 216 -0.52 -4.99 -0.02
CA GLN A 216 0.55 -5.66 0.68
C GLN A 216 0.33 -7.17 0.69
N VAL A 217 1.38 -7.90 0.35
CA VAL A 217 1.46 -9.36 0.54
C VAL A 217 2.66 -9.66 1.41
N LYS A 218 2.46 -10.41 2.51
CA LYS A 218 3.55 -10.79 3.41
C LYS A 218 3.38 -12.17 4.00
N LYS A 219 4.49 -12.80 4.38
CA LYS A 219 4.45 -13.97 5.25
C LYS A 219 4.02 -13.57 6.67
N PRO A 220 3.20 -14.36 7.38
CA PRO A 220 2.91 -14.14 8.79
C PRO A 220 4.17 -14.14 9.64
N GLY A 221 4.26 -13.16 10.55
CA GLY A 221 5.34 -13.00 11.51
C GLY A 221 4.88 -12.11 12.65
N ASP A 222 5.48 -12.26 13.83
CA ASP A 222 5.06 -11.59 15.07
C ASP A 222 6.09 -10.60 15.64
N GLN A 223 7.27 -10.52 15.02
CA GLN A 223 8.38 -9.69 15.49
C GLN A 223 8.69 -8.55 14.51
N ILE A 224 8.73 -7.34 15.07
CA ILE A 224 9.07 -6.11 14.37
C ILE A 224 10.28 -5.51 15.07
N VAL A 225 11.30 -5.11 14.32
CA VAL A 225 12.46 -4.40 14.86
C VAL A 225 12.43 -2.98 14.33
N ILE A 226 12.38 -2.01 15.24
CA ILE A 226 12.38 -0.59 14.90
C ILE A 226 13.76 -0.03 15.16
N LEU A 227 14.23 0.78 14.21
CA LEU A 227 15.51 1.46 14.29
C LEU A 227 15.64 2.26 15.61
N GLY A 228 16.70 2.01 16.38
CA GLY A 228 16.95 2.68 17.66
C GLY A 228 15.96 2.36 18.80
N LYS A 229 14.93 1.54 18.59
CA LYS A 229 13.92 1.19 19.62
C LYS A 229 13.85 -0.32 19.94
N GLY A 230 14.64 -1.13 19.24
CA GLY A 230 14.75 -2.57 19.48
C GLY A 230 13.58 -3.38 18.93
N GLN A 231 13.43 -4.60 19.47
CA GLN A 231 12.47 -5.60 18.99
C GLN A 231 11.16 -5.53 19.78
N LEU A 232 10.04 -5.56 19.06
CA LEU A 232 8.68 -5.53 19.60
C LEU A 232 7.82 -6.64 18.99
N THR A 233 6.74 -6.97 19.70
CA THR A 233 5.69 -7.82 19.13
C THR A 233 4.74 -6.98 18.27
N ASN A 234 4.02 -7.63 17.34
CA ASN A 234 2.95 -6.95 16.59
C ASN A 234 1.94 -6.23 17.51
N LYS A 235 1.62 -6.81 18.66
CA LYS A 235 0.64 -6.23 19.60
C LYS A 235 1.15 -4.89 20.15
N ASP A 236 2.44 -4.81 20.45
CA ASP A 236 3.05 -3.61 21.02
C ASP A 236 3.35 -2.55 19.95
N TYR A 237 3.55 -2.99 18.71
CA TYR A 237 3.76 -2.10 17.56
C TYR A 237 2.48 -1.37 17.14
N PHE A 238 1.37 -2.09 16.96
CA PHE A 238 0.12 -1.53 16.44
C PHE A 238 -0.77 -0.89 17.52
N THR A 239 -0.19 -0.06 18.38
CA THR A 239 -0.93 0.71 19.39
C THR A 239 -1.44 2.03 18.81
N GLU A 240 -2.60 2.51 19.28
CA GLU A 240 -3.18 3.78 18.81
C GLU A 240 -2.24 4.96 19.07
N LYS A 241 -1.58 4.96 20.22
CA LYS A 241 -0.58 5.96 20.59
C LYS A 241 0.50 6.13 19.52
N ARG A 242 1.06 5.03 19.03
CA ARG A 242 2.12 5.08 18.01
C ARG A 242 1.63 5.45 16.62
N GLN A 243 0.40 5.09 16.28
CA GLN A 243 -0.19 5.52 15.00
C GLN A 243 -0.36 7.04 14.93
N GLN A 244 -0.49 7.72 16.07
CA GLN A 244 -0.61 9.18 16.17
C GLN A 244 0.77 9.89 16.15
N GLU A 245 1.85 9.24 16.58
CA GLU A 245 3.20 9.84 16.66
C GLU A 245 3.83 10.17 15.29
N HIS A 246 3.21 9.76 14.18
CA HIS A 246 3.79 9.85 12.83
C HIS A 246 2.99 10.76 11.87
N VAL A 247 2.30 11.75 12.42
CA VAL A 247 1.57 12.82 11.72
C VAL A 247 2.24 14.15 12.01
N LEU A 248 3.43 14.36 11.44
CA LEU A 248 4.15 15.62 11.53
C LEU A 248 4.97 15.82 10.26
#